data_AF-A0A954XDN9-F1
#
_entry.id   AF-A0A954XDN9-F1
#
_cell.length_a   1.000
_cell.length_b   1.000
_cell.length_c   1.000
_cell.angle_alpha   90.00
_cell.angle_beta   90.00
_cell.angle_gamma   90.00
#
_symmetry.space_group_name_H-M   'P 1'
#
loop_
_entity.id
_entity.type
_entity.pdbx_description
1 polymer ?
#
loop_
_entity_poly.entity_id
_entity_poly.type
_entity_poly.pdbx_seq_one_letter_code
_entity_poly.pdbx_strand_id
1 'polypeptide(L)'
;SPITHLTKDDPPAMLSYSAPLDQPITDVGIGIHHARFGKLLKDKMDALELRCLVYAGNQVLGDDERISPLEFMKQEFSRDK
;
A
#
# COMPACT_ATOMS: atom_id res chain seq x y z
N SER A 1 3.16 16.58 3.15
CA SER A 1 2.39 15.35 2.83
C SER A 1 2.74 14.32 3.88
N PRO A 2 1.79 13.53 4.44
CA PRO A 2 2.10 12.58 5.52
C PRO A 2 3.24 11.60 5.23
N ILE A 3 3.44 11.22 3.96
CA ILE A 3 4.51 10.33 3.51
C ILE A 3 5.94 10.82 3.84
N THR A 4 6.13 12.12 4.10
CA THR A 4 7.44 12.68 4.50
C THR A 4 7.70 12.61 6.00
N HIS A 5 6.75 12.10 6.78
CA HIS A 5 6.84 11.95 8.23
C HIS A 5 6.84 10.48 8.68
N LEU A 6 7.01 9.54 7.74
CA LEU A 6 7.08 8.11 8.03
C LEU A 6 8.33 7.78 8.88
N THR A 7 8.13 7.00 9.93
CA THR A 7 9.13 6.51 10.88
C THR A 7 8.96 5.02 11.11
N LYS A 8 9.94 4.37 11.74
CA LYS A 8 9.89 2.93 12.07
C LYS A 8 8.80 2.54 13.08
N ASP A 9 8.20 3.51 13.77
CA ASP A 9 7.16 3.27 14.79
C ASP A 9 5.75 3.34 14.19
N ASP A 10 5.64 3.63 12.88
CA ASP A 10 4.36 3.67 12.18
C ASP A 10 3.80 2.25 11.93
N PRO A 11 2.46 2.11 11.87
CA PRO A 11 1.82 0.81 11.69
C PRO A 11 2.02 0.25 10.27
N PRO A 12 1.82 -1.08 10.10
CA PRO A 12 1.79 -1.68 8.78
C PRO A 12 0.60 -1.14 7.95
N ALA A 13 0.74 -1.14 6.63
CA ALA A 13 -0.26 -0.57 5.73
C ALA A 13 -0.74 -1.56 4.67
N MET A 14 -1.99 -1.39 4.24
CA MET A 14 -2.56 -2.08 3.09
C MET A 14 -3.30 -1.07 2.20
N LEU A 15 -2.92 -0.99 0.92
CA LEU A 15 -3.51 -0.09 -0.07
C LEU A 15 -4.04 -0.87 -1.25
N SER A 16 -5.28 -0.60 -1.65
CA SER A 16 -5.93 -1.22 -2.80
C SER A 16 -6.46 -0.16 -3.75
N TYR A 17 -6.01 -0.21 -4.99
CA TYR A 17 -6.43 0.66 -6.08
C TYR A 17 -7.23 -0.15 -7.09
N SER A 18 -8.34 0.42 -7.59
CA SER A 18 -9.10 -0.19 -8.68
C SER A 18 -8.36 -0.10 -10.02
N ALA A 19 -7.58 0.96 -10.22
CA ALA A 19 -6.82 1.20 -11.44
C ALA A 19 -5.45 0.49 -11.43
N PRO A 20 -4.92 0.10 -12.61
CA PRO A 20 -3.57 -0.45 -12.73
C PRO A 20 -2.50 0.63 -12.47
N LEU A 21 -1.25 0.19 -12.30
CA LEU A 21 -0.13 1.08 -11.96
C LEU A 21 0.24 2.06 -13.08
N ASP A 22 -0.05 1.72 -14.33
CA ASP A 22 0.29 2.46 -15.54
C ASP A 22 -0.89 3.28 -16.12
N GLN A 23 -2.00 3.41 -15.36
CA GLN A 23 -3.16 4.19 -15.76
C GLN A 23 -2.77 5.63 -16.14
N PRO A 24 -3.04 6.09 -17.39
CA PRO A 24 -2.79 7.47 -17.78
C PRO A 24 -3.64 8.46 -17.00
N ILE A 25 -3.04 9.58 -16.56
CA ILE A 25 -3.75 10.68 -15.91
C ILE A 25 -4.42 11.55 -16.98
N THR A 26 -5.72 11.38 -17.17
CA THR A 26 -6.52 12.21 -18.09
C THR A 26 -7.34 13.28 -17.37
N ASP A 27 -7.47 13.18 -16.06
CA ASP A 27 -8.19 14.13 -15.21
C ASP A 27 -7.66 14.10 -13.76
N VAL A 28 -8.15 15.05 -12.95
CA VAL A 28 -7.74 15.22 -11.55
C VAL A 28 -8.16 14.02 -10.68
N GLY A 29 -9.31 13.40 -10.95
CA GLY A 29 -9.80 12.24 -10.21
C GLY A 29 -8.83 11.06 -10.33
N ILE A 30 -8.33 10.78 -11.54
CA ILE A 30 -7.27 9.80 -11.74
C ILE A 30 -5.98 10.24 -11.03
N GLY A 31 -5.62 11.51 -11.13
CA GLY A 31 -4.41 12.05 -10.50
C GLY A 31 -4.35 11.83 -8.99
N ILE A 32 -5.44 12.09 -8.26
CA ILE A 32 -5.47 11.97 -6.79
C ILE A 32 -5.62 10.51 -6.30
N HIS A 33 -6.18 9.62 -7.13
CA HIS A 33 -6.36 8.20 -6.81
C HIS A 33 -5.31 7.27 -7.45
N HIS A 34 -4.24 7.83 -8.02
CA HIS A 34 -3.26 7.04 -8.76
C HIS A 34 -2.47 6.08 -7.88
N ALA A 35 -2.37 4.82 -8.31
CA ALA A 35 -1.64 3.75 -7.60
C ALA A 35 -0.13 4.01 -7.40
N ARG A 36 0.46 5.02 -8.07
CA ARG A 36 1.87 5.41 -7.89
C ARG A 36 2.15 5.91 -6.47
N PHE A 37 1.15 6.49 -5.79
CA PHE A 37 1.30 6.80 -4.37
C PHE A 37 1.57 5.53 -3.55
N GLY A 38 0.81 4.46 -3.80
CA GLY A 38 1.01 3.17 -3.12
C GLY A 38 2.39 2.60 -3.37
N LYS A 39 2.89 2.62 -4.62
CA LYS A 39 4.26 2.21 -4.94
C LYS A 39 5.30 3.01 -4.15
N LEU A 40 5.17 4.33 -4.14
CA LEU A 40 6.09 5.22 -3.42
C LEU A 40 6.05 5.00 -1.90
N LEU A 41 4.86 4.77 -1.33
CA LEU A 41 4.70 4.47 0.09
C LEU A 41 5.32 3.11 0.44
N LYS A 42 5.08 2.07 -0.36
CA LYS A 42 5.70 0.75 -0.18
C LYS A 42 7.21 0.84 -0.18
N ASP A 43 7.82 1.51 -1.16
CA ASP A 43 9.28 1.65 -1.24
C ASP A 43 9.88 2.33 0.01
N LYS A 44 9.15 3.26 0.61
CA LYS A 44 9.56 3.94 1.84
C LYS A 44 9.35 3.08 3.09
N MET A 45 8.26 2.32 3.15
CA MET A 45 7.96 1.41 4.26
C MET A 45 8.91 0.20 4.25
N ASP A 46 9.18 -0.38 3.08
CA ASP A 46 10.12 -1.48 2.91
C ASP A 46 11.53 -1.07 3.38
N ALA A 47 11.96 0.18 3.09
CA ALA A 47 13.23 0.73 3.58
C ALA A 47 13.31 0.92 5.10
N LEU A 48 12.17 0.91 5.79
CA LEU A 48 12.05 0.97 7.25
C LEU A 48 11.67 -0.39 7.86
N GLU A 49 11.68 -1.46 7.05
CA GLU A 49 11.27 -2.81 7.43
C GLU A 49 9.81 -2.89 7.94
N LEU A 50 8.96 -1.98 7.48
CA LEU A 50 7.53 -1.95 7.78
C LEU A 50 6.75 -2.67 6.69
N ARG A 51 5.83 -3.56 7.09
CA ARG A 51 4.97 -4.28 6.15
C ARG A 51 4.04 -3.31 5.41
N CYS A 52 4.08 -3.33 4.07
CA CYS A 52 3.18 -2.57 3.22
C CYS A 52 2.69 -3.41 2.04
N LEU A 53 1.41 -3.78 2.04
CA LEU A 53 0.77 -4.51 0.95
C LEU A 53 0.12 -3.52 -0.02
N VAL A 54 0.45 -3.60 -1.31
CA VAL A 54 -0.13 -2.72 -2.33
C VAL A 54 -0.69 -3.52 -3.49
N TYR A 55 -1.94 -3.23 -3.83
CA TYR A 55 -2.64 -3.83 -4.94
C TYR A 55 -3.09 -2.78 -5.95
N ALA A 56 -2.78 -2.96 -7.23
CA ALA A 56 -3.18 -2.05 -8.31
C ALA A 56 -3.94 -2.80 -9.41
N GLY A 57 -5.25 -2.60 -9.49
CA GLY A 57 -6.12 -3.42 -10.33
C GLY A 57 -6.02 -4.90 -9.91
N ASN A 58 -5.60 -5.76 -10.83
CA ASN A 58 -5.36 -7.18 -10.58
C ASN A 58 -3.93 -7.52 -10.17
N GLN A 59 -3.03 -6.53 -10.12
CA GLN A 59 -1.64 -6.73 -9.76
C GLN A 59 -1.45 -6.65 -8.24
N VAL A 60 -0.60 -7.53 -7.70
CA VAL A 60 0.05 -7.37 -6.40
C VAL A 60 1.45 -6.80 -6.64
N LEU A 61 1.82 -5.76 -5.90
CA LEU A 61 3.13 -5.13 -6.06
C LEU A 61 4.16 -5.83 -5.17
N GLY A 62 5.27 -6.27 -5.76
CA GLY A 62 6.31 -7.04 -5.07
C GLY A 62 5.99 -8.54 -5.05
N ASP A 63 6.61 -9.26 -4.12
CA ASP A 63 6.46 -10.71 -3.96
C ASP A 63 5.37 -11.08 -2.93
N ASP A 64 4.49 -10.13 -2.62
CA ASP A 64 3.41 -10.29 -1.65
C ASP A 64 2.23 -11.13 -2.21
N GLU A 65 1.43 -11.70 -1.30
CA GLU A 65 0.16 -12.35 -1.65
C GLU A 65 -1.03 -11.41 -1.44
N ARG A 66 -2.07 -11.56 -2.28
CA ARG A 66 -3.32 -10.82 -2.06
C ARG A 66 -4.12 -11.46 -0.93
N ILE A 67 -4.27 -10.72 0.16
CA ILE A 67 -5.13 -11.07 1.28
C ILE A 67 -6.24 -10.02 1.50
N SER A 68 -7.31 -10.42 2.19
CA SER A 68 -8.41 -9.52 2.54
C SER A 68 -8.00 -8.52 3.64
N PRO A 69 -8.66 -7.35 3.76
CA PRO A 69 -8.41 -6.43 4.87
C PRO A 69 -8.58 -7.10 6.24
N LEU A 70 -9.56 -7.99 6.38
CA LEU A 70 -9.79 -8.73 7.62
C LEU A 70 -8.61 -9.66 7.94
N GLU A 71 -8.09 -10.37 6.95
CA GLU A 71 -6.95 -11.26 7.11
C GLU A 71 -5.68 -10.47 7.45
N PHE A 72 -5.45 -9.34 6.77
CA PHE A 72 -4.37 -8.42 7.11
C PHE A 72 -4.46 -7.95 8.56
N MET A 73 -5.63 -7.50 9.02
CA MET A 73 -5.83 -7.07 10.41
C MET A 73 -5.61 -8.20 11.41
N LYS A 74 -6.05 -9.43 11.10
CA LYS A 74 -5.77 -10.60 11.94
C LYS A 74 -4.27 -10.87 12.03
N GLN A 75 -3.57 -10.86 10.90
CA GLN A 75 -2.13 -11.08 10.88
C GLN A 75 -1.38 -9.99 11.65
N GLU A 76 -1.82 -8.73 11.59
CA GLU A 76 -1.08 -7.62 12.22
C GLU A 76 -1.42 -7.35 13.68
N PHE A 77 -2.67 -7.56 14.09
CA PHE A 77 -3.17 -7.06 15.38
C PHE A 77 -3.85 -8.13 16.26
N SER A 78 -3.77 -9.41 15.90
CA SER A 78 -4.24 -10.46 16.81
C SER A 78 -3.37 -10.50 18.06
N ARG A 79 -4.01 -10.72 19.21
CA ARG A 79 -3.40 -10.72 20.56
C ARG A 79 -2.33 -11.80 20.79
N ASP A 80 -2.12 -12.68 19.81
CA ASP A 80 -1.20 -13.82 19.91
C ASP A 80 0.14 -13.58 19.18
N LYS A 81 0.46 -12.33 18.84
CA LYS A 81 1.79 -11.91 18.36
C LYS A 81 2.73 -11.59 19.51
#